data_AF-S0DRG7-F1
#
_entry.id   AF-S0DRG7-F1
#
_cell.length_a   1.000
_cell.length_b   1.000
_cell.length_c   1.000
_cell.angle_alpha   90.00
_cell.angle_beta   90.00
_cell.angle_gamma   90.00
#
_symmetry.space_group_name_H-M   'P 1'
#
loop_
_entity.id
_entity.type
_entity.pdbx_description
1 polymer ?
#
loop_
_entity_poly.entity_id
_entity_poly.type
_entity_poly.pdbx_seq_one_letter_code
_entity_poly.pdbx_strand_id
1 'polypeptide(L)'
;MPSHVHDIASQDVHKQIQQLIHELVNIKDTTGEFLMTLADGRIIDTKGWNDWEWTHGIGLYGIWKYYEMTGEDQWLKIIEDWFQARFAEGHKGKNINTMAVFLTLAYVYEKTQNPTYLPWLDAWAEWAMHDLPRTKYGGFQHITYLEVNEQQLWDDTLMMTVMPLAKIGLVLNRPEYVAEAKKQFLLHIQYLFDTKTGLFFHGWTFKDGGHNFADARWARGNSWVTIVIPEFLELVGIKEDDPIGSHLINTLDSQCAALAKTQRANGLWSTLLDVPESEGSYVEASATAGFAYGILKAERKRYIGKEYSEVAVKAIKAVLENISPEGELLNTSFGTGMGHDLQHYKDIPRTSMPYGQAMAMMALVEFLRAYN
;
A
#
# COMPACT_ATOMS: atom_id res chain seq x y z
N MET A 1 -7.47 9.92 -28.02
CA MET A 1 -7.00 8.85 -27.12
C MET A 1 -6.82 7.58 -27.93
N PRO A 2 -5.65 6.91 -27.88
CA PRO A 2 -5.49 5.59 -28.47
C PRO A 2 -6.49 4.60 -27.86
N SER A 3 -7.04 3.68 -28.65
CA SER A 3 -7.87 2.60 -28.11
C SER A 3 -7.04 1.48 -27.49
N HIS A 4 -5.76 1.38 -27.90
CA HIS A 4 -4.82 0.35 -27.47
C HIS A 4 -3.48 0.96 -27.04
N VAL A 5 -2.91 0.45 -25.95
CA VAL A 5 -1.55 0.75 -25.49
C VAL A 5 -0.88 -0.57 -25.13
N HIS A 6 0.30 -0.84 -25.71
CA HIS A 6 1.04 -2.10 -25.56
C HIS A 6 0.22 -3.37 -25.85
N ASP A 7 -0.63 -3.30 -26.89
CA ASP A 7 -1.54 -4.36 -27.34
C ASP A 7 -2.69 -4.69 -26.35
N ILE A 8 -2.92 -3.83 -25.37
CA ILE A 8 -4.02 -3.94 -24.41
C ILE A 8 -5.07 -2.89 -24.79
N ALA A 9 -6.35 -3.27 -24.86
CA ALA A 9 -7.44 -2.32 -25.10
C ALA A 9 -7.86 -1.65 -23.79
N SER A 10 -8.13 -0.34 -23.81
CA SER A 10 -8.60 0.40 -22.63
C SER A 10 -9.88 -0.20 -22.02
N GLN A 11 -10.82 -0.63 -22.88
CA GLN A 11 -12.08 -1.24 -22.46
C GLN A 11 -11.87 -2.52 -21.64
N ASP A 12 -10.87 -3.33 -22.01
CA ASP A 12 -10.54 -4.55 -21.28
C ASP A 12 -9.97 -4.21 -19.90
N VAL A 13 -9.12 -3.17 -19.80
CA VAL A 13 -8.59 -2.71 -18.51
C VAL A 13 -9.71 -2.19 -17.60
N HIS A 14 -10.63 -1.38 -18.13
CA HIS A 14 -11.81 -0.92 -17.38
C HIS A 14 -12.66 -2.10 -16.88
N LYS A 15 -12.90 -3.09 -17.73
CA LYS A 15 -13.64 -4.30 -17.36
C LYS A 15 -12.97 -5.05 -16.22
N GLN A 16 -11.64 -5.24 -16.29
CA GLN A 16 -10.87 -5.90 -15.23
C GLN A 16 -10.94 -5.14 -13.90
N ILE A 17 -10.81 -3.81 -13.92
CA ILE A 17 -10.96 -2.99 -12.71
C ILE A 17 -12.35 -3.17 -12.09
N GLN A 18 -13.42 -3.13 -12.90
CA GLN A 18 -14.79 -3.32 -12.40
C GLN A 18 -15.00 -4.72 -11.81
N GLN A 19 -14.39 -5.77 -12.39
CA GLN A 19 -14.42 -7.12 -11.82
C GLN A 19 -13.68 -7.20 -10.49
N LEU A 20 -12.50 -6.58 -10.38
CA LEU A 20 -11.75 -6.49 -9.12
C LEU A 20 -12.54 -5.75 -8.02
N ILE A 21 -13.22 -4.64 -8.36
CA ILE A 21 -14.09 -3.92 -7.42
C ILE A 21 -15.24 -4.82 -6.98
N HIS A 22 -15.90 -5.49 -7.93
CA HIS A 22 -17.01 -6.38 -7.64
C HIS A 22 -16.59 -7.48 -6.66
N GLU A 23 -15.46 -8.14 -6.91
CA GLU A 23 -14.98 -9.21 -6.04
C GLU A 23 -14.54 -8.67 -4.67
N LEU A 24 -13.83 -7.53 -4.63
CA LEU A 24 -13.40 -6.89 -3.38
C LEU A 24 -14.56 -6.60 -2.42
N VAL A 25 -15.69 -6.10 -2.93
CA VAL A 25 -16.84 -5.74 -2.07
C VAL A 25 -17.74 -6.93 -1.75
N ASN A 26 -17.58 -8.05 -2.47
CA ASN A 26 -18.36 -9.27 -2.28
C ASN A 26 -17.57 -10.42 -1.65
N ILE A 27 -16.28 -10.23 -1.39
CA ILE A 27 -15.42 -11.23 -0.75
C ILE A 27 -16.01 -11.65 0.59
N LYS A 28 -16.10 -12.97 0.80
CA LYS A 28 -16.60 -13.57 2.04
C LYS A 28 -15.67 -14.67 2.48
N ASP A 29 -15.21 -14.62 3.72
CA ASP A 29 -14.61 -15.80 4.34
C ASP A 29 -15.71 -16.79 4.71
N THR A 30 -15.90 -17.81 3.86
CA THR A 30 -16.92 -18.86 4.09
C THR A 30 -16.40 -20.01 4.93
N THR A 31 -15.09 -20.10 5.16
CA THR A 31 -14.48 -21.17 5.97
C THR A 31 -14.25 -20.73 7.41
N GLY A 32 -14.10 -19.43 7.66
CA GLY A 32 -13.76 -18.85 8.95
C GLY A 32 -12.30 -19.13 9.35
N GLU A 33 -11.50 -19.67 8.43
CA GLU A 33 -10.11 -20.05 8.65
C GLU A 33 -9.22 -18.83 8.92
N PHE A 34 -9.61 -17.66 8.43
CA PHE A 34 -8.83 -16.43 8.49
C PHE A 34 -9.39 -15.41 9.49
N LEU A 35 -10.30 -15.85 10.36
CA LEU A 35 -10.80 -15.06 11.48
C LEU A 35 -9.70 -14.90 12.53
N MET A 36 -9.40 -13.66 12.89
CA MET A 36 -8.44 -13.34 13.94
C MET A 36 -9.19 -13.13 15.26
N THR A 37 -8.85 -13.91 16.29
CA THR A 37 -9.40 -13.74 17.64
C THR A 37 -8.43 -12.93 18.49
N LEU A 38 -8.88 -11.79 19.00
CA LEU A 38 -8.11 -10.94 19.91
C LEU A 38 -8.16 -11.47 21.34
N ALA A 39 -7.18 -11.09 22.16
CA ALA A 39 -7.08 -11.54 23.56
C ALA A 39 -8.29 -11.15 24.43
N ASP A 40 -9.05 -10.13 24.04
CA ASP A 40 -10.28 -9.68 24.70
C ASP A 40 -11.57 -10.33 24.15
N GLY A 41 -11.43 -11.34 23.28
CA GLY A 41 -12.54 -12.13 22.75
C GLY A 41 -13.21 -11.55 21.49
N ARG A 42 -12.75 -10.39 20.99
CA ARG A 42 -13.22 -9.86 19.70
C ARG A 42 -12.74 -10.71 18.54
N ILE A 43 -13.61 -10.87 17.54
CA ILE A 43 -13.29 -11.54 16.28
C ILE A 43 -13.18 -10.47 15.18
N ILE A 44 -12.12 -10.56 14.40
CA ILE A 44 -11.83 -9.71 13.25
C ILE A 44 -11.88 -10.59 11.99
N ASP A 45 -12.80 -10.28 11.08
CA ASP A 45 -12.74 -10.78 9.70
C ASP A 45 -11.74 -9.93 8.93
N THR A 46 -10.62 -10.54 8.56
CA THR A 46 -9.54 -9.86 7.83
C THR A 46 -9.77 -9.82 6.32
N LYS A 47 -10.80 -10.52 5.84
CA LYS A 47 -11.14 -10.66 4.42
C LYS A 47 -12.41 -9.91 4.06
N GLY A 48 -13.49 -10.11 4.81
CA GLY A 48 -14.81 -9.59 4.46
C GLY A 48 -14.87 -8.06 4.43
N TRP A 49 -15.55 -7.51 3.41
CA TRP A 49 -15.68 -6.06 3.16
C TRP A 49 -16.27 -5.24 4.31
N ASN A 50 -17.03 -5.89 5.21
CA ASN A 50 -17.77 -5.21 6.27
C ASN A 50 -16.96 -5.01 7.56
N ASP A 51 -15.68 -5.37 7.59
CA ASP A 51 -14.81 -5.17 8.76
C ASP A 51 -13.94 -3.90 8.61
N TRP A 52 -13.01 -3.68 9.55
CA TRP A 52 -12.12 -2.50 9.55
C TRP A 52 -10.67 -2.90 9.76
N GLU A 53 -9.94 -3.03 8.65
CA GLU A 53 -8.52 -3.38 8.62
C GLU A 53 -7.75 -2.53 7.60
N TRP A 54 -6.42 -2.58 7.63
CA TRP A 54 -5.56 -1.90 6.65
C TRP A 54 -5.88 -2.28 5.20
N THR A 55 -6.32 -3.52 4.99
CA THR A 55 -6.72 -4.06 3.69
C THR A 55 -7.87 -3.25 3.07
N HIS A 56 -8.82 -2.81 3.89
CA HIS A 56 -9.91 -1.92 3.50
C HIS A 56 -9.39 -0.52 3.17
N GLY A 57 -8.38 -0.03 3.89
CA GLY A 57 -7.76 1.26 3.59
C GLY A 57 -7.20 1.30 2.17
N ILE A 58 -6.46 0.26 1.77
CA ILE A 58 -5.94 0.15 0.41
C ILE A 58 -7.06 -0.11 -0.61
N GLY A 59 -8.04 -0.95 -0.28
CA GLY A 59 -9.22 -1.22 -1.12
C GLY A 59 -10.01 0.04 -1.46
N LEU A 60 -10.39 0.81 -0.44
CA LEU A 60 -11.06 2.10 -0.58
C LEU A 60 -10.20 3.08 -1.39
N TYR A 61 -8.88 3.06 -1.20
CA TYR A 61 -7.99 3.93 -1.96
C TYR A 61 -7.91 3.57 -3.44
N GLY A 62 -7.88 2.27 -3.77
CA GLY A 62 -7.98 1.79 -5.16
C GLY A 62 -9.28 2.22 -5.83
N ILE A 63 -10.42 2.08 -5.14
CA ILE A 63 -11.73 2.55 -5.64
C ILE A 63 -11.72 4.07 -5.80
N TRP A 64 -11.14 4.82 -4.86
CA TRP A 64 -11.00 6.27 -4.96
C TRP A 64 -10.19 6.71 -6.19
N LYS A 65 -9.07 6.03 -6.48
CA LYS A 65 -8.28 6.33 -7.69
C LYS A 65 -9.07 6.09 -8.97
N TYR A 66 -9.90 5.05 -9.01
CA TYR A 66 -10.76 4.80 -10.16
C TYR A 66 -11.87 5.86 -10.28
N TYR A 67 -12.47 6.26 -9.15
CA TYR A 67 -13.40 7.37 -9.10
C TYR A 67 -12.77 8.69 -9.57
N GLU A 68 -11.55 9.02 -9.13
CA GLU A 68 -10.82 10.21 -9.56
C GLU A 68 -10.54 10.20 -11.07
N MET A 69 -10.41 9.02 -11.67
CA MET A 69 -10.21 8.86 -13.11
C MET A 69 -11.51 8.99 -13.91
N THR A 70 -12.60 8.35 -13.48
CA THR A 70 -13.84 8.23 -14.28
C THR A 70 -14.89 9.28 -13.92
N GLY A 71 -14.90 9.75 -12.68
CA GLY A 71 -15.91 10.64 -12.13
C GLY A 71 -17.28 9.98 -11.93
N GLU A 72 -17.39 8.65 -12.03
CA GLU A 72 -18.68 7.95 -11.91
C GLU A 72 -19.10 7.79 -10.44
N ASP A 73 -20.28 8.33 -10.10
CA ASP A 73 -20.78 8.40 -8.72
C ASP A 73 -20.95 7.04 -8.03
N GLN A 74 -21.14 5.96 -8.78
CA GLN A 74 -21.26 4.61 -8.21
C GLN A 74 -20.01 4.19 -7.41
N TRP A 75 -18.82 4.62 -7.82
CA TRP A 75 -17.58 4.30 -7.12
C TRP A 75 -17.42 5.10 -5.82
N LEU A 76 -17.80 6.37 -5.84
CA LEU A 76 -17.84 7.19 -4.62
C LEU A 76 -18.86 6.65 -3.62
N LYS A 77 -20.03 6.23 -4.11
CA LYS A 77 -21.09 5.67 -3.28
C LYS A 77 -20.62 4.44 -2.49
N ILE A 78 -19.83 3.53 -3.09
CA ILE A 78 -19.28 2.37 -2.38
C ILE A 78 -18.42 2.81 -1.19
N ILE A 79 -17.60 3.85 -1.37
CA ILE A 79 -16.73 4.41 -0.33
C ILE A 79 -17.55 5.04 0.79
N GLU A 80 -18.52 5.89 0.44
CA GLU A 80 -19.39 6.58 1.40
C GLU A 80 -20.25 5.60 2.21
N ASP A 81 -20.82 4.58 1.56
CA ASP A 81 -21.63 3.54 2.19
C ASP A 81 -20.78 2.73 3.19
N TRP A 82 -19.53 2.40 2.85
CA TRP A 82 -18.62 1.72 3.77
C TRP A 82 -18.35 2.57 5.02
N PHE A 83 -17.96 3.84 4.86
CA PHE A 83 -17.71 4.72 5.99
C PHE A 83 -18.95 4.94 6.85
N GLN A 84 -20.11 5.14 6.23
CA GLN A 84 -21.37 5.29 6.96
C GLN A 84 -21.66 4.07 7.84
N ALA A 85 -21.50 2.86 7.29
CA ALA A 85 -21.69 1.62 8.04
C ALA A 85 -20.67 1.49 9.19
N ARG A 86 -19.38 1.72 8.93
CA ARG A 86 -18.33 1.62 9.95
C ARG A 86 -18.46 2.66 11.07
N PHE A 87 -18.85 3.89 10.74
CA PHE A 87 -19.06 4.93 11.76
C PHE A 87 -20.27 4.64 12.64
N ALA A 88 -21.31 3.98 12.10
CA ALA A 88 -22.46 3.55 12.88
C ALA A 88 -22.12 2.42 13.87
N GLU A 89 -21.22 1.52 13.50
CA GLU A 89 -20.76 0.43 14.37
C GLU A 89 -19.67 0.85 15.36
N GLY A 90 -18.84 1.83 14.98
CA GLY A 90 -17.69 2.28 15.74
C GLY A 90 -16.39 1.52 15.38
N HIS A 91 -15.26 2.09 15.79
CA HIS A 91 -13.94 1.51 15.51
C HIS A 91 -13.49 0.55 16.63
N LYS A 92 -12.73 -0.50 16.28
CA LYS A 92 -12.19 -1.47 17.25
C LYS A 92 -10.84 -1.04 17.86
N GLY A 93 -10.28 0.10 17.46
CA GLY A 93 -9.09 0.67 18.09
C GLY A 93 -8.21 1.41 17.10
N LYS A 94 -7.37 2.31 17.61
CA LYS A 94 -6.39 3.02 16.79
C LYS A 94 -5.05 2.28 16.85
N ASN A 95 -4.54 1.90 15.69
CA ASN A 95 -3.22 1.29 15.52
C ASN A 95 -2.72 1.65 14.11
N ILE A 96 -1.50 1.21 13.73
CA ILE A 96 -0.91 1.58 12.44
C ILE A 96 -1.79 1.17 11.25
N ASN A 97 -2.42 0.01 11.35
CA ASN A 97 -3.20 -0.60 10.27
C ASN A 97 -4.58 0.07 10.10
N THR A 98 -5.28 0.31 11.21
CA THR A 98 -6.64 0.87 11.16
C THR A 98 -6.68 2.33 10.71
N MET A 99 -5.54 3.02 10.76
CA MET A 99 -5.38 4.39 10.26
C MET A 99 -5.47 4.49 8.73
N ALA A 100 -5.22 3.40 7.99
CA ALA A 100 -5.07 3.43 6.53
C ALA A 100 -6.30 3.99 5.79
N VAL A 101 -7.51 3.70 6.31
CA VAL A 101 -8.78 4.14 5.69
C VAL A 101 -8.91 5.66 5.66
N PHE A 102 -8.26 6.38 6.57
CA PHE A 102 -8.38 7.83 6.67
C PHE A 102 -7.67 8.59 5.55
N LEU A 103 -6.78 7.93 4.79
CA LEU A 103 -6.28 8.51 3.55
C LEU A 103 -7.44 8.80 2.60
N THR A 104 -8.27 7.80 2.34
CA THR A 104 -9.44 7.93 1.46
C THR A 104 -10.50 8.84 2.07
N LEU A 105 -10.78 8.74 3.38
CA LEU A 105 -11.75 9.64 4.03
C LEU A 105 -11.36 11.12 3.86
N ALA A 106 -10.07 11.44 3.97
CA ALA A 106 -9.59 12.81 3.83
C ALA A 106 -9.77 13.34 2.39
N TYR A 107 -9.58 12.50 1.36
CA TYR A 107 -9.91 12.86 -0.02
C TYR A 107 -11.41 13.04 -0.25
N VAL A 108 -12.24 12.13 0.31
CA VAL A 108 -13.71 12.26 0.22
C VAL A 108 -14.17 13.53 0.93
N TYR A 109 -13.63 13.85 2.10
CA TYR A 109 -13.92 15.11 2.80
C TYR A 109 -13.54 16.34 1.99
N GLU A 110 -12.34 16.37 1.40
CA GLU A 110 -11.91 17.47 0.52
C GLU A 110 -12.91 17.71 -0.62
N LYS A 111 -13.44 16.64 -1.21
CA LYS A 111 -14.42 16.73 -2.29
C LYS A 111 -15.81 17.12 -1.83
N THR A 112 -16.32 16.47 -0.80
CA THR A 112 -17.74 16.58 -0.38
C THR A 112 -17.98 17.69 0.63
N GLN A 113 -16.94 18.11 1.35
CA GLN A 113 -17.01 19.01 2.50
C GLN A 113 -18.01 18.53 3.57
N ASN A 114 -18.24 17.22 3.67
CA ASN A 114 -19.19 16.66 4.62
C ASN A 114 -18.68 16.85 6.07
N PRO A 115 -19.32 17.71 6.89
CA PRO A 115 -18.80 18.07 8.21
C PRO A 115 -18.84 16.90 9.21
N THR A 116 -19.58 15.83 8.92
CA THR A 116 -19.62 14.64 9.79
C THR A 116 -18.30 13.87 9.80
N TYR A 117 -17.43 14.07 8.81
CA TYR A 117 -16.12 13.42 8.74
C TYR A 117 -15.04 14.15 9.55
N LEU A 118 -15.24 15.43 9.87
CA LEU A 118 -14.25 16.25 10.57
C LEU A 118 -13.79 15.66 11.91
N PRO A 119 -14.71 15.25 12.83
CA PRO A 119 -14.29 14.70 14.12
C PRO A 119 -13.47 13.41 13.99
N TRP A 120 -13.73 12.63 12.94
CA TRP A 120 -12.98 11.40 12.66
C TRP A 120 -11.56 11.70 12.17
N LEU A 121 -11.43 12.60 11.19
CA LEU A 121 -10.12 13.02 10.67
C LEU A 121 -9.27 13.65 11.78
N ASP A 122 -9.86 14.54 12.57
CA ASP A 122 -9.22 15.21 13.70
C ASP A 122 -8.73 14.21 14.75
N ALA A 123 -9.63 13.37 15.29
CA ALA A 123 -9.30 12.47 16.39
C ALA A 123 -8.26 11.40 16.01
N TRP A 124 -8.23 10.96 14.76
CA TRP A 124 -7.26 9.95 14.31
C TRP A 124 -5.90 10.56 13.98
N ALA A 125 -5.85 11.77 13.43
CA ALA A 125 -4.58 12.45 13.20
C ALA A 125 -3.93 12.94 14.50
N GLU A 126 -4.72 13.47 15.46
CA GLU A 126 -4.23 13.82 16.80
C GLU A 126 -3.62 12.61 17.52
N TRP A 127 -4.29 11.46 17.47
CA TRP A 127 -3.74 10.21 17.99
C TRP A 127 -2.41 9.86 17.30
N ALA A 128 -2.37 9.89 15.96
CA ALA A 128 -1.16 9.55 15.22
C ALA A 128 0.01 10.48 15.56
N MET A 129 -0.26 11.74 15.91
CA MET A 129 0.74 12.75 16.27
C MET A 129 1.23 12.66 17.71
N HIS A 130 0.32 12.42 18.65
CA HIS A 130 0.59 12.63 20.07
C HIS A 130 0.55 11.35 20.90
N ASP A 131 -0.25 10.36 20.52
CA ASP A 131 -0.52 9.17 21.34
C ASP A 131 0.06 7.88 20.75
N LEU A 132 0.23 7.81 19.42
CA LEU A 132 0.85 6.66 18.75
C LEU A 132 2.28 6.46 19.29
N PRO A 133 2.59 5.28 19.88
CA PRO A 133 3.90 5.02 20.47
C PRO A 133 5.05 5.31 19.51
N ARG A 134 6.15 5.80 20.07
CA ARG A 134 7.34 6.20 19.32
C ARG A 134 8.52 5.30 19.63
N THR A 135 9.26 4.93 18.60
CA THR A 135 10.56 4.29 18.75
C THR A 135 11.64 5.32 19.11
N LYS A 136 12.87 4.85 19.35
CA LYS A 136 14.05 5.71 19.46
C LYS A 136 14.13 6.67 18.27
N TYR A 137 14.45 7.93 18.53
CA TYR A 137 14.46 9.04 17.57
C TYR A 137 13.08 9.47 17.04
N GLY A 138 12.00 8.93 17.60
CA GLY A 138 10.65 9.39 17.34
C GLY A 138 10.03 8.81 16.08
N GLY A 139 10.44 7.61 15.64
CA GLY A 139 9.76 6.89 14.57
C GLY A 139 8.42 6.32 15.02
N PHE A 140 7.46 6.18 14.11
CA PHE A 140 6.15 5.59 14.42
C PHE A 140 6.32 4.11 14.70
N GLN A 141 6.08 3.69 15.94
CA GLN A 141 6.19 2.28 16.30
C GLN A 141 5.09 1.47 15.61
N HIS A 142 5.44 0.30 15.08
CA HIS A 142 4.52 -0.54 14.32
C HIS A 142 3.48 -1.28 15.18
N ILE A 143 2.75 -0.59 16.05
CA ILE A 143 1.72 -1.20 16.91
C ILE A 143 0.53 -1.69 16.07
N THR A 144 0.11 -2.93 16.31
CA THR A 144 -1.04 -3.58 15.65
C THR A 144 -2.10 -3.97 16.68
N TYR A 145 -3.14 -4.71 16.27
CA TYR A 145 -4.12 -5.28 17.20
C TYR A 145 -3.54 -6.36 18.12
N LEU A 146 -2.62 -7.17 17.60
CA LEU A 146 -2.10 -8.34 18.31
C LEU A 146 -0.83 -8.02 19.08
N GLU A 147 0.02 -7.16 18.52
CA GLU A 147 1.37 -6.97 19.02
C GLU A 147 1.72 -5.49 19.16
N VAL A 148 2.38 -5.17 20.28
CA VAL A 148 2.89 -3.82 20.55
C VAL A 148 4.05 -3.46 19.61
N ASN A 149 4.81 -4.46 19.16
CA ASN A 149 6.00 -4.29 18.31
C ASN A 149 6.94 -3.22 18.87
N GLU A 150 7.25 -3.36 20.16
CA GLU A 150 8.01 -2.36 20.90
C GLU A 150 9.36 -2.06 20.24
N GLN A 151 9.62 -0.78 19.98
CA GLN A 151 10.83 -0.29 19.32
C GLN A 151 11.03 -0.80 17.88
N GLN A 152 9.95 -1.15 17.16
CA GLN A 152 10.03 -1.61 15.78
C GLN A 152 9.48 -0.60 14.76
N LEU A 153 10.14 -0.52 13.60
CA LEU A 153 9.71 0.21 12.40
C LEU A 153 9.52 -0.78 11.26
N TRP A 154 8.40 -0.73 10.55
CA TRP A 154 8.12 -1.60 9.41
C TRP A 154 7.81 -0.76 8.17
N ASP A 155 8.06 -1.29 6.98
CA ASP A 155 7.94 -0.57 5.71
C ASP A 155 6.53 -0.04 5.41
N ASP A 156 5.50 -0.80 5.73
CA ASP A 156 4.11 -0.49 5.44
C ASP A 156 3.56 0.67 6.29
N THR A 157 4.22 1.02 7.40
CA THR A 157 3.89 2.19 8.25
C THR A 157 3.73 3.48 7.44
N LEU A 158 4.56 3.66 6.41
CA LEU A 158 4.52 4.83 5.53
C LEU A 158 3.18 4.95 4.80
N MET A 159 2.67 3.82 4.28
CA MET A 159 1.38 3.78 3.59
C MET A 159 0.21 3.81 4.59
N MET A 160 0.29 3.02 5.65
CA MET A 160 -0.86 2.78 6.53
C MET A 160 -1.16 3.94 7.49
N THR A 161 -0.17 4.74 7.87
CA THR A 161 -0.36 5.83 8.84
C THR A 161 0.20 7.17 8.39
N VAL A 162 1.39 7.18 7.79
CA VAL A 162 2.07 8.43 7.44
C VAL A 162 1.35 9.16 6.29
N MET A 163 0.91 8.44 5.27
CA MET A 163 0.10 9.01 4.18
C MET A 163 -1.24 9.59 4.65
N PRO A 164 -2.07 8.86 5.42
CA PRO A 164 -3.27 9.44 6.05
C PRO A 164 -2.97 10.73 6.82
N LEU A 165 -1.94 10.72 7.69
CA LEU A 165 -1.57 11.89 8.49
C LEU A 165 -1.21 13.10 7.61
N ALA A 166 -0.41 12.89 6.57
CA ALA A 166 -0.04 13.95 5.63
C ALA A 166 -1.27 14.53 4.91
N LYS A 167 -2.17 13.68 4.38
CA LYS A 167 -3.37 14.14 3.69
C LYS A 167 -4.31 14.88 4.63
N ILE A 168 -4.50 14.40 5.86
CA ILE A 168 -5.30 15.08 6.88
C ILE A 168 -4.71 16.45 7.20
N GLY A 169 -3.38 16.53 7.35
CA GLY A 169 -2.67 17.79 7.57
C GLY A 169 -2.96 18.83 6.49
N LEU A 170 -3.04 18.42 5.23
CA LEU A 170 -3.37 19.31 4.12
C LEU A 170 -4.83 19.78 4.18
N VAL A 171 -5.79 18.87 4.33
CA VAL A 171 -7.22 19.22 4.27
C VAL A 171 -7.72 19.98 5.51
N LEU A 172 -7.02 19.83 6.65
CA LEU A 172 -7.32 20.56 7.89
C LEU A 172 -6.39 21.75 8.15
N ASN A 173 -5.47 22.06 7.23
CA ASN A 173 -4.47 23.13 7.36
C ASN A 173 -3.59 23.02 8.62
N ARG A 174 -3.09 21.82 8.91
CA ARG A 174 -2.17 21.49 10.01
C ARG A 174 -0.77 21.13 9.48
N PRO A 175 0.08 22.12 9.18
CA PRO A 175 1.38 21.90 8.54
C PRO A 175 2.33 21.03 9.38
N GLU A 176 2.17 21.00 10.70
CA GLU A 176 2.92 20.15 11.63
C GLU A 176 2.73 18.65 11.35
N TYR A 177 1.57 18.24 10.84
CA TYR A 177 1.32 16.85 10.46
C TYR A 177 2.12 16.46 9.22
N VAL A 178 2.21 17.37 8.25
CA VAL A 178 3.01 17.18 7.05
C VAL A 178 4.51 17.17 7.40
N ALA A 179 4.93 18.01 8.34
CA ALA A 179 6.31 18.02 8.84
C ALA A 179 6.68 16.70 9.54
N GLU A 180 5.81 16.17 10.40
CA GLU A 180 6.03 14.85 11.01
C GLU A 180 6.03 13.74 9.96
N ALA A 181 5.16 13.80 8.95
CA ALA A 181 5.16 12.84 7.85
C ALA A 181 6.50 12.84 7.09
N LYS A 182 7.04 14.01 6.74
CA LYS A 182 8.38 14.13 6.12
C LYS A 182 9.46 13.48 6.99
N LYS A 183 9.45 13.73 8.30
CA LYS A 183 10.38 13.11 9.25
C LYS A 183 10.25 11.59 9.27
N GLN A 184 9.03 11.04 9.23
CA GLN A 184 8.82 9.60 9.21
C GLN A 184 9.39 8.96 7.94
N PHE A 185 9.22 9.57 6.77
CA PHE A 185 9.85 9.10 5.53
C PHE A 185 11.37 8.98 5.67
N LEU A 186 12.03 10.03 6.17
CA LEU A 186 13.48 10.04 6.36
C LEU A 186 13.94 8.97 7.36
N LEU A 187 13.23 8.81 8.48
CA LEU A 187 13.55 7.78 9.48
C LEU A 187 13.37 6.36 8.94
N HIS A 188 12.29 6.09 8.21
CA HIS A 188 12.06 4.75 7.65
C HIS A 188 13.11 4.43 6.59
N ILE A 189 13.48 5.38 5.73
CA ILE A 189 14.60 5.18 4.78
C ILE A 189 15.91 4.93 5.53
N GLN A 190 16.20 5.71 6.57
CA GLN A 190 17.42 5.55 7.37
C GLN A 190 17.60 4.14 7.95
N TYR A 191 16.52 3.49 8.37
CA TYR A 191 16.58 2.20 9.07
C TYR A 191 16.20 0.98 8.24
N LEU A 192 15.48 1.17 7.13
CA LEU A 192 14.97 0.06 6.31
C LEU A 192 15.66 -0.03 4.94
N PHE A 193 16.23 1.05 4.41
CA PHE A 193 16.86 1.02 3.09
C PHE A 193 18.21 0.31 3.13
N ASP A 194 18.38 -0.71 2.30
CA ASP A 194 19.64 -1.41 2.12
C ASP A 194 20.43 -0.79 0.96
N THR A 195 21.39 0.07 1.29
CA THR A 195 22.25 0.76 0.32
C THR A 195 23.11 -0.19 -0.53
N LYS A 196 23.24 -1.48 -0.16
CA LYS A 196 24.01 -2.44 -0.97
C LYS A 196 23.21 -2.97 -2.16
N THR A 197 21.90 -3.10 -1.99
CA THR A 197 21.01 -3.68 -3.01
C THR A 197 20.11 -2.67 -3.68
N GLY A 198 19.79 -1.55 -3.01
CA GLY A 198 18.76 -0.60 -3.42
C GLY A 198 17.34 -1.03 -3.03
N LEU A 199 17.19 -2.12 -2.27
CA LEU A 199 15.91 -2.61 -1.77
C LEU A 199 15.73 -2.22 -0.29
N PHE A 200 14.57 -2.54 0.27
CA PHE A 200 14.23 -2.33 1.67
C PHE A 200 14.15 -3.65 2.42
N PHE A 201 14.60 -3.65 3.68
CA PHE A 201 14.25 -4.68 4.64
C PHE A 201 12.83 -4.46 5.15
N HIS A 202 12.12 -5.55 5.46
CA HIS A 202 10.75 -5.48 5.97
C HIS A 202 10.64 -4.66 7.27
N GLY A 203 11.60 -4.80 8.18
CA GLY A 203 11.57 -4.09 9.45
C GLY A 203 12.92 -3.86 10.09
N TRP A 204 12.88 -3.05 11.15
CA TRP A 204 13.98 -2.69 12.02
C TRP A 204 13.54 -2.74 13.47
N THR A 205 14.40 -3.20 14.37
CA THR A 205 14.22 -3.07 15.82
C THR A 205 15.37 -2.28 16.43
N PHE A 206 15.10 -1.42 17.42
CA PHE A 206 16.15 -0.78 18.21
C PHE A 206 16.61 -1.62 19.42
N LYS A 207 16.00 -2.78 19.64
CA LYS A 207 16.43 -3.73 20.67
C LYS A 207 17.69 -4.48 20.23
N ASP A 208 18.37 -5.11 21.20
CA ASP A 208 19.49 -6.03 20.97
C ASP A 208 20.64 -5.46 20.12
N GLY A 209 20.89 -4.16 20.26
CA GLY A 209 21.94 -3.45 19.51
C GLY A 209 21.52 -2.92 18.15
N GLY A 210 20.30 -3.20 17.71
CA GLY A 210 19.73 -2.74 16.45
C GLY A 210 19.99 -3.68 15.29
N HIS A 211 18.93 -4.21 14.66
CA HIS A 211 19.06 -5.08 13.48
C HIS A 211 17.76 -5.13 12.65
N ASN A 212 17.85 -5.70 11.43
CA ASN A 212 16.75 -5.80 10.46
C ASN A 212 16.08 -7.20 10.43
N PHE A 213 15.91 -7.82 11.60
CA PHE A 213 15.32 -9.16 11.75
C PHE A 213 15.97 -10.22 10.85
N ALA A 214 15.24 -10.76 9.88
CA ALA A 214 15.67 -11.78 8.93
C ALA A 214 16.51 -11.23 7.76
N ASP A 215 16.78 -9.92 7.71
CA ASP A 215 17.34 -9.22 6.55
C ASP A 215 16.52 -9.49 5.26
N ALA A 216 15.20 -9.62 5.42
CA ALA A 216 14.29 -10.01 4.35
C ALA A 216 13.96 -8.82 3.43
N ARG A 217 14.31 -8.95 2.14
CA ARG A 217 13.91 -8.04 1.07
C ARG A 217 12.57 -8.50 0.48
N TRP A 218 11.56 -8.42 1.32
CA TRP A 218 10.23 -8.92 1.05
C TRP A 218 9.47 -8.04 0.04
N ALA A 219 8.82 -8.66 -0.93
CA ALA A 219 8.30 -8.00 -2.11
C ALA A 219 7.13 -7.05 -1.82
N ARG A 220 6.11 -7.50 -1.08
CA ARG A 220 4.96 -6.61 -0.77
C ARG A 220 5.36 -5.45 0.14
N GLY A 221 6.30 -5.69 1.05
CA GLY A 221 6.89 -4.65 1.87
C GLY A 221 7.61 -3.58 1.05
N ASN A 222 8.48 -4.02 0.13
CA ASN A 222 9.15 -3.14 -0.83
C ASN A 222 8.15 -2.39 -1.72
N SER A 223 7.05 -3.03 -2.13
CA SER A 223 6.09 -2.41 -3.02
C SER A 223 5.31 -1.29 -2.34
N TRP A 224 5.12 -1.33 -1.01
CA TRP A 224 4.59 -0.18 -0.27
C TRP A 224 5.47 1.05 -0.43
N VAL A 225 6.79 0.89 -0.38
CA VAL A 225 7.71 2.02 -0.58
C VAL A 225 7.64 2.54 -2.01
N THR A 226 7.55 1.63 -2.99
CA THR A 226 7.42 1.98 -4.41
C THR A 226 6.11 2.72 -4.70
N ILE A 227 5.02 2.37 -4.00
CA ILE A 227 3.73 3.07 -4.04
C ILE A 227 3.83 4.45 -3.39
N VAL A 228 4.36 4.50 -2.16
CA VAL A 228 4.16 5.63 -1.25
C VAL A 228 5.05 6.83 -1.56
N ILE A 229 6.27 6.63 -2.07
CA ILE A 229 7.16 7.74 -2.42
C ILE A 229 6.55 8.64 -3.50
N PRO A 230 6.16 8.15 -4.70
CA PRO A 230 5.59 9.02 -5.73
C PRO A 230 4.24 9.61 -5.31
N GLU A 231 3.47 8.89 -4.50
CA GLU A 231 2.23 9.38 -3.89
C GLU A 231 2.47 10.56 -2.93
N PHE A 232 3.43 10.45 -2.03
CA PHE A 232 3.76 11.49 -1.05
C PHE A 232 4.34 12.75 -1.71
N LEU A 233 5.23 12.58 -2.69
CA LEU A 233 5.80 13.68 -3.47
C LEU A 233 4.71 14.50 -4.16
N GLU A 234 3.75 13.81 -4.81
CA GLU A 234 2.60 14.47 -5.46
C GLU A 234 1.66 15.12 -4.44
N LEU A 235 1.34 14.42 -3.36
CA LEU A 235 0.41 14.87 -2.32
C LEU A 235 0.88 16.18 -1.66
N VAL A 236 2.15 16.24 -1.26
CA VAL A 236 2.72 17.39 -0.54
C VAL A 236 3.25 18.47 -1.49
N GLY A 237 3.35 18.15 -2.79
CA GLY A 237 3.89 19.07 -3.79
C GLY A 237 5.39 19.38 -3.58
N ILE A 238 6.14 18.40 -3.07
CA ILE A 238 7.60 18.53 -2.88
C ILE A 238 8.25 18.44 -4.26
N LYS A 239 9.04 19.46 -4.59
CA LYS A 239 9.76 19.52 -5.87
C LYS A 239 11.10 18.79 -5.80
N GLU A 240 11.65 18.44 -6.95
CA GLU A 240 12.94 17.76 -7.07
C GLU A 240 14.13 18.60 -6.53
N ASP A 241 14.03 19.93 -6.54
CA ASP A 241 15.04 20.84 -6.01
C ASP A 241 14.99 20.99 -4.48
N ASP A 242 13.94 20.47 -3.82
CA ASP A 242 13.90 20.33 -2.36
C ASP A 242 14.81 19.17 -1.93
N PRO A 243 15.67 19.32 -0.91
CA PRO A 243 16.57 18.25 -0.47
C PRO A 243 15.88 16.95 -0.06
N ILE A 244 14.69 17.04 0.56
CA ILE A 244 13.88 15.85 0.88
C ILE A 244 13.32 15.27 -0.41
N GLY A 245 12.80 16.11 -1.30
CA GLY A 245 12.32 15.70 -2.61
C GLY A 245 13.37 14.92 -3.40
N SER A 246 14.55 15.49 -3.58
CA SER A 246 15.70 14.85 -4.23
C SER A 246 16.08 13.54 -3.56
N HIS A 247 16.14 13.49 -2.22
CA HIS A 247 16.49 12.27 -1.50
C HIS A 247 15.47 11.15 -1.76
N LEU A 248 14.17 11.44 -1.65
CA LEU A 248 13.10 10.47 -1.91
C LEU A 248 13.12 9.97 -3.36
N ILE A 249 13.31 10.87 -4.33
CA ILE A 249 13.39 10.52 -5.75
C ILE A 249 14.59 9.60 -6.01
N ASN A 250 15.77 9.93 -5.50
CA ASN A 250 16.97 9.10 -5.68
C ASN A 250 16.85 7.72 -5.00
N THR A 251 16.17 7.66 -3.86
CA THR A 251 15.85 6.39 -3.18
C THR A 251 14.90 5.55 -4.01
N LEU A 252 13.84 6.15 -4.58
CA LEU A 252 12.91 5.46 -5.47
C LEU A 252 13.60 4.95 -6.73
N ASP A 253 14.41 5.78 -7.39
CA ASP A 253 15.16 5.39 -8.59
C ASP A 253 16.11 4.22 -8.30
N SER A 254 16.81 4.25 -7.16
CA SER A 254 17.65 3.13 -6.70
C SER A 254 16.85 1.83 -6.53
N GLN A 255 15.64 1.91 -5.98
CA GLN A 255 14.75 0.77 -5.84
C GLN A 255 14.23 0.28 -7.19
N CYS A 256 13.83 1.16 -8.10
CA CYS A 256 13.42 0.81 -9.46
C CYS A 256 14.55 0.11 -10.23
N ALA A 257 15.79 0.58 -10.12
CA ALA A 257 16.96 -0.05 -10.69
C ALA A 257 17.22 -1.47 -10.12
N ALA A 258 16.97 -1.68 -8.83
CA ALA A 258 17.07 -2.99 -8.19
C ALA A 258 15.94 -3.93 -8.64
N LEU A 259 14.70 -3.45 -8.70
CA LEU A 259 13.53 -4.20 -9.14
C LEU A 259 13.65 -4.62 -10.60
N ALA A 260 14.15 -3.76 -11.48
CA ALA A 260 14.40 -4.09 -12.88
C ALA A 260 15.34 -5.30 -13.05
N LYS A 261 16.33 -5.45 -12.16
CA LYS A 261 17.28 -6.58 -12.17
C LYS A 261 16.68 -7.88 -11.62
N THR A 262 15.67 -7.79 -10.77
CA THR A 262 15.07 -8.94 -10.08
C THR A 262 13.74 -9.40 -10.69
N GLN A 263 13.18 -8.65 -11.66
CA GLN A 263 11.95 -9.05 -12.36
C GLN A 263 12.12 -10.39 -13.07
N ARG A 264 11.16 -11.30 -12.89
CA ARG A 264 11.19 -12.63 -13.51
C ARG A 264 10.82 -12.57 -14.99
N ALA A 265 11.10 -13.66 -15.70
CA ALA A 265 10.80 -13.79 -17.12
C ALA A 265 9.30 -13.63 -17.43
N ASN A 266 8.43 -14.08 -16.52
CA ASN A 266 6.98 -13.94 -16.60
C ASN A 266 6.45 -12.55 -16.18
N GLY A 267 7.32 -11.60 -15.80
CA GLY A 267 6.94 -10.24 -15.42
C GLY A 267 6.56 -10.03 -13.96
N LEU A 268 6.39 -11.11 -13.18
CA LEU A 268 6.18 -11.06 -11.74
C LEU A 268 7.52 -10.88 -11.00
N TRP A 269 7.43 -10.57 -9.70
CA TRP A 269 8.54 -10.68 -8.74
C TRP A 269 8.30 -11.84 -7.77
N SER A 270 9.40 -12.38 -7.24
CA SER A 270 9.35 -13.37 -6.14
C SER A 270 9.10 -12.69 -4.80
N THR A 271 8.46 -13.40 -3.86
CA THR A 271 8.11 -12.91 -2.51
C THR A 271 9.32 -12.42 -1.72
N LEU A 272 10.47 -13.08 -1.84
CA LEU A 272 11.78 -12.54 -1.49
C LEU A 272 12.51 -12.18 -2.79
N LEU A 273 12.76 -10.89 -2.99
CA LEU A 273 13.17 -10.32 -4.28
C LEU A 273 14.53 -10.83 -4.76
N ASP A 274 15.42 -11.12 -3.83
CA ASP A 274 16.81 -11.55 -4.06
C ASP A 274 17.02 -13.06 -3.89
N VAL A 275 15.95 -13.82 -3.62
CA VAL A 275 15.99 -15.29 -3.49
C VAL A 275 15.37 -15.94 -4.72
N PRO A 276 16.03 -16.91 -5.39
CA PRO A 276 15.48 -17.62 -6.53
C PRO A 276 14.22 -18.45 -6.20
N GLU A 277 13.35 -18.65 -7.19
CA GLU A 277 12.17 -19.54 -7.06
C GLU A 277 12.58 -20.99 -6.74
N SER A 278 13.73 -21.45 -7.27
CA SER A 278 14.29 -22.78 -6.98
C SER A 278 14.65 -22.99 -5.51
N GLU A 279 14.75 -21.92 -4.73
CA GLU A 279 15.01 -21.93 -3.29
C GLU A 279 13.73 -21.66 -2.46
N GLY A 280 12.55 -21.74 -3.08
CA GLY A 280 11.25 -21.63 -2.43
C GLY A 280 10.63 -20.23 -2.43
N SER A 281 11.27 -19.24 -3.04
CA SER A 281 10.73 -17.87 -3.14
C SER A 281 9.72 -17.74 -4.29
N TYR A 282 8.47 -18.12 -4.04
CA TYR A 282 7.38 -18.13 -5.03
C TYR A 282 7.09 -16.73 -5.61
N VAL A 283 6.49 -16.66 -6.80
CA VAL A 283 6.02 -15.41 -7.42
C VAL A 283 4.81 -14.81 -6.71
N GLU A 284 4.79 -13.49 -6.57
CA GLU A 284 3.81 -12.77 -5.76
C GLU A 284 3.18 -11.62 -6.58
N ALA A 285 1.88 -11.73 -6.85
CA ALA A 285 1.18 -10.84 -7.76
C ALA A 285 0.80 -9.48 -7.14
N SER A 286 0.50 -9.43 -5.84
CA SER A 286 0.09 -8.18 -5.18
C SER A 286 1.23 -7.17 -5.10
N ALA A 287 2.44 -7.63 -4.74
CA ALA A 287 3.68 -6.89 -4.80
C ALA A 287 3.99 -6.45 -6.22
N THR A 288 3.82 -7.34 -7.21
CA THR A 288 3.99 -7.00 -8.63
C THR A 288 3.07 -5.86 -9.04
N ALA A 289 1.80 -5.87 -8.63
CA ALA A 289 0.87 -4.78 -8.89
C ALA A 289 1.31 -3.47 -8.20
N GLY A 290 1.79 -3.53 -6.96
CA GLY A 290 2.34 -2.36 -6.26
C GLY A 290 3.56 -1.75 -6.96
N PHE A 291 4.49 -2.59 -7.42
CA PHE A 291 5.65 -2.15 -8.21
C PHE A 291 5.21 -1.51 -9.52
N ALA A 292 4.29 -2.16 -10.25
CA ALA A 292 3.75 -1.62 -11.50
C ALA A 292 3.13 -0.23 -11.28
N TYR A 293 2.29 -0.09 -10.26
CA TYR A 293 1.68 1.20 -9.89
C TYR A 293 2.73 2.28 -9.63
N GLY A 294 3.68 2.00 -8.73
CA GLY A 294 4.65 3.00 -8.31
C GLY A 294 5.60 3.43 -9.43
N ILE A 295 6.07 2.48 -10.25
CA ILE A 295 6.93 2.77 -11.41
C ILE A 295 6.16 3.60 -12.44
N LEU A 296 4.95 3.17 -12.85
CA LEU A 296 4.14 3.91 -13.82
C LEU A 296 3.87 5.35 -13.35
N LYS A 297 3.51 5.50 -12.07
CA LYS A 297 3.25 6.81 -11.48
C LYS A 297 4.50 7.67 -11.46
N ALA A 298 5.63 7.13 -11.03
CA ALA A 298 6.89 7.85 -10.97
C ALA A 298 7.34 8.32 -12.36
N GLU A 299 7.17 7.49 -13.40
CA GLU A 299 7.43 7.88 -14.79
C GLU A 299 6.47 8.98 -15.28
N ARG A 300 5.15 8.83 -15.05
CA ARG A 300 4.16 9.84 -15.44
C ARG A 300 4.45 11.20 -14.77
N LYS A 301 4.84 11.17 -13.50
CA LYS A 301 5.21 12.36 -12.72
C LYS A 301 6.62 12.87 -13.01
N ARG A 302 7.41 12.15 -13.82
CA ARG A 302 8.80 12.45 -14.18
C ARG A 302 9.74 12.50 -12.97
N TYR A 303 9.45 11.70 -11.96
CA TYR A 303 10.37 11.50 -10.83
C TYR A 303 11.51 10.56 -11.22
N ILE A 304 11.24 9.59 -12.09
CA ILE A 304 12.24 8.68 -12.65
C ILE A 304 12.21 8.73 -14.18
N GLY A 305 13.28 8.25 -14.81
CA GLY A 305 13.39 8.16 -16.26
C GLY A 305 12.54 7.04 -16.88
N LYS A 306 12.51 6.98 -18.22
CA LYS A 306 11.68 6.03 -19.01
C LYS A 306 12.33 4.67 -19.23
N GLU A 307 13.53 4.46 -18.71
CA GLU A 307 14.26 3.19 -18.77
C GLU A 307 13.52 2.05 -18.06
N TYR A 308 12.51 2.36 -17.22
CA TYR A 308 11.71 1.38 -16.49
C TYR A 308 10.36 1.08 -17.16
N SER A 309 10.04 1.71 -18.30
CA SER A 309 8.72 1.57 -18.93
C SER A 309 8.44 0.12 -19.32
N GLU A 310 9.43 -0.59 -19.86
CA GLU A 310 9.28 -2.02 -20.21
C GLU A 310 9.07 -2.89 -18.96
N VAL A 311 9.75 -2.58 -17.85
CA VAL A 311 9.60 -3.28 -16.56
C VAL A 311 8.17 -3.15 -16.05
N ALA A 312 7.64 -1.92 -16.05
CA ALA A 312 6.27 -1.64 -15.62
C ALA A 312 5.21 -2.28 -16.53
N VAL A 313 5.36 -2.17 -17.85
CA VAL A 313 4.40 -2.76 -18.81
C VAL A 313 4.39 -4.28 -18.70
N LYS A 314 5.55 -4.91 -18.53
CA LYS A 314 5.66 -6.35 -18.33
C LYS A 314 4.96 -6.78 -17.02
N ALA A 315 5.08 -5.98 -15.97
CA ALA A 315 4.38 -6.19 -14.72
C ALA A 315 2.85 -6.07 -14.88
N ILE A 316 2.36 -5.07 -15.63
CA ILE A 316 0.92 -4.91 -15.92
C ILE A 316 0.38 -6.12 -16.67
N LYS A 317 1.09 -6.61 -17.70
CA LYS A 317 0.69 -7.82 -18.44
C LYS A 317 0.61 -9.02 -17.51
N ALA A 318 1.62 -9.21 -16.66
CA ALA A 318 1.63 -10.29 -15.68
C ALA A 318 0.47 -10.19 -14.66
N VAL A 319 0.15 -8.97 -14.19
CA VAL A 319 -1.00 -8.74 -13.30
C VAL A 319 -2.30 -9.11 -14.01
N LEU A 320 -2.53 -8.65 -15.23
CA LEU A 320 -3.73 -8.98 -16.01
C LEU A 320 -3.88 -10.50 -16.24
N GLU A 321 -2.78 -11.20 -16.51
CA GLU A 321 -2.76 -12.66 -16.67
C GLU A 321 -3.06 -13.42 -15.36
N ASN A 322 -2.92 -12.77 -14.20
CA ASN A 322 -3.18 -13.34 -12.88
C ASN A 322 -4.54 -12.92 -12.30
N ILE A 323 -5.37 -12.18 -13.03
CA ILE A 323 -6.75 -11.92 -12.62
C ILE A 323 -7.63 -13.07 -13.13
N SER A 324 -8.31 -13.75 -12.22
CA SER A 324 -9.23 -14.84 -12.55
C SER A 324 -10.48 -14.30 -13.28
N PRO A 325 -11.25 -15.15 -13.98
CA PRO A 325 -12.53 -14.75 -14.57
C PRO A 325 -13.54 -14.16 -13.57
N GLU A 326 -13.43 -14.56 -12.30
CA GLU A 326 -14.25 -14.09 -11.17
C GLU A 326 -13.80 -12.71 -10.64
N GLY A 327 -12.62 -12.23 -11.03
CA GLY A 327 -12.07 -10.96 -10.55
C GLY A 327 -11.16 -11.11 -9.33
N GLU A 328 -10.61 -12.31 -9.09
CA GLU A 328 -9.63 -12.52 -8.04
C GLU A 328 -8.19 -12.33 -8.53
N LEU A 329 -7.36 -11.59 -7.79
CA LEU A 329 -5.92 -11.57 -8.07
C LEU A 329 -5.26 -12.83 -7.49
N LEU A 330 -4.94 -13.76 -8.36
CA LEU A 330 -4.23 -15.01 -8.05
C LEU A 330 -2.78 -14.74 -7.63
N ASN A 331 -2.11 -15.76 -7.05
CA ASN A 331 -0.73 -15.66 -6.55
C ASN A 331 -0.51 -14.51 -5.55
N THR A 332 -1.55 -14.16 -4.81
CA THR A 332 -1.48 -13.22 -3.68
C THR A 332 -1.14 -13.99 -2.42
N SER A 333 -0.11 -13.55 -1.69
CA SER A 333 0.26 -14.13 -0.39
C SER A 333 -0.63 -13.56 0.73
N PHE A 334 -0.89 -14.34 1.79
CA PHE A 334 -1.69 -13.96 2.96
C PHE A 334 -1.00 -12.85 3.80
N GLY A 335 -1.71 -12.33 4.81
CA GLY A 335 -1.17 -11.35 5.75
C GLY A 335 0.15 -11.83 6.36
N THR A 336 1.17 -10.99 6.31
CA THR A 336 2.56 -11.36 6.66
C THR A 336 3.06 -10.40 7.73
N GLY A 337 3.37 -10.93 8.91
CA GLY A 337 4.03 -10.19 9.98
C GLY A 337 5.56 -10.21 9.83
N MET A 338 6.27 -9.72 10.85
CA MET A 338 7.72 -9.73 10.84
C MET A 338 8.29 -11.14 11.02
N GLY A 339 8.97 -11.65 9.99
CA GLY A 339 9.71 -12.92 10.06
C GLY A 339 11.09 -12.76 10.70
N HIS A 340 11.49 -13.76 11.49
CA HIS A 340 12.84 -13.85 12.10
C HIS A 340 13.84 -14.68 11.28
N ASP A 341 13.37 -15.33 10.22
CA ASP A 341 14.18 -15.98 9.19
C ASP A 341 13.51 -15.84 7.82
N LEU A 342 14.24 -16.19 6.75
CA LEU A 342 13.72 -16.13 5.39
C LEU A 342 12.68 -17.22 5.09
N GLN A 343 12.68 -18.33 5.84
CA GLN A 343 11.75 -19.44 5.61
C GLN A 343 10.31 -19.01 5.96
N HIS A 344 10.13 -18.20 7.00
CA HIS A 344 8.87 -17.57 7.34
C HIS A 344 8.14 -16.98 6.11
N TYR A 345 8.84 -16.19 5.30
CA TYR A 345 8.28 -15.53 4.12
C TYR A 345 7.96 -16.51 2.97
N LYS A 346 8.72 -17.60 2.86
CA LYS A 346 8.52 -18.65 1.85
C LYS A 346 7.31 -19.53 2.17
N ASP A 347 6.97 -19.67 3.45
CA ASP A 347 5.89 -20.53 3.93
C ASP A 347 4.53 -19.81 4.00
N ILE A 348 4.48 -18.50 3.74
CA ILE A 348 3.23 -17.74 3.75
C ILE A 348 2.24 -18.34 2.72
N PRO A 349 1.03 -18.73 3.14
CA PRO A 349 0.01 -19.26 2.22
C PRO A 349 -0.36 -18.25 1.14
N ARG A 350 -0.79 -18.75 -0.03
CA ARG A 350 -1.34 -17.93 -1.10
C ARG A 350 -2.85 -18.09 -1.14
N THR A 351 -3.57 -16.98 -1.08
CA THR A 351 -5.04 -16.95 -1.05
C THR A 351 -5.53 -15.60 -1.56
N SER A 352 -6.78 -15.54 -2.02
CA SER A 352 -7.45 -14.29 -2.37
C SER A 352 -7.52 -13.39 -1.12
N MET A 353 -7.10 -12.13 -1.28
CA MET A 353 -6.96 -11.17 -0.20
C MET A 353 -7.30 -9.76 -0.69
N PRO A 354 -8.08 -8.97 0.06
CA PRO A 354 -8.58 -7.66 -0.41
C PRO A 354 -7.50 -6.71 -0.94
N TYR A 355 -6.29 -6.72 -0.35
CA TYR A 355 -5.18 -5.89 -0.84
C TYR A 355 -4.64 -6.32 -2.21
N GLY A 356 -4.77 -7.59 -2.58
CA GLY A 356 -4.43 -8.07 -3.91
C GLY A 356 -5.31 -7.39 -4.96
N GLN A 357 -6.63 -7.46 -4.79
CA GLN A 357 -7.57 -6.73 -5.64
C GLN A 357 -7.27 -5.23 -5.64
N ALA A 358 -7.03 -4.65 -4.45
CA ALA A 358 -6.75 -3.22 -4.32
C ALA A 358 -5.52 -2.74 -5.10
N MET A 359 -4.39 -3.45 -4.96
CA MET A 359 -3.14 -3.08 -5.62
C MET A 359 -3.24 -3.31 -7.14
N ALA A 360 -3.92 -4.37 -7.59
CA ALA A 360 -4.20 -4.58 -9.01
C ALA A 360 -5.03 -3.43 -9.58
N MET A 361 -6.11 -3.01 -8.90
CA MET A 361 -6.90 -1.85 -9.32
C MET A 361 -6.05 -0.59 -9.43
N MET A 362 -5.24 -0.28 -8.40
CA MET A 362 -4.35 0.88 -8.43
C MET A 362 -3.43 0.85 -9.66
N ALA A 363 -2.77 -0.28 -9.91
CA ALA A 363 -1.87 -0.45 -11.05
C ALA A 363 -2.57 -0.25 -12.40
N LEU A 364 -3.76 -0.85 -12.58
CA LEU A 364 -4.54 -0.75 -13.81
C LEU A 364 -5.11 0.65 -14.03
N VAL A 365 -5.53 1.35 -12.97
CA VAL A 365 -5.98 2.75 -13.03
C VAL A 365 -4.83 3.65 -13.46
N GLU A 366 -3.64 3.45 -12.89
CA GLU A 366 -2.47 4.22 -13.28
C GLU A 366 -2.06 3.91 -14.74
N PHE A 367 -2.14 2.65 -15.17
CA PHE A 367 -1.91 2.24 -16.56
C PHE A 367 -2.89 2.90 -17.55
N LEU A 368 -4.17 3.03 -17.17
CA LEU A 368 -5.18 3.72 -17.98
C LEU A 368 -4.81 5.20 -18.25
N ARG A 369 -3.93 5.82 -17.45
CA ARG A 369 -3.47 7.20 -17.70
C ARG A 369 -2.67 7.33 -18.99
N ALA A 370 -2.09 6.24 -19.51
CA ALA A 370 -1.38 6.23 -20.79
C ALA A 370 -2.29 6.35 -22.01
N TYR A 371 -3.61 6.19 -21.84
CA TYR A 371 -4.59 6.33 -22.92
C TYR A 371 -5.08 7.77 -23.09
N ASN A 372 -4.81 8.65 -22.13
CA ASN A 372 -5.30 10.03 -22.10
C ASN A 372 -4.49 10.98 -22.97
#